data_AF-A0A1U7WPA2-F1
#
_entry.id   AF-A0A1U7WPA2-F1
#
_cell.length_a   1.000
_cell.length_b   1.000
_cell.length_c   1.000
_cell.angle_alpha   90.00
_cell.angle_beta   90.00
_cell.angle_gamma   90.00
#
_symmetry.space_group_name_H-M   'P 1'
#
loop_
_entity.id
_entity.type
_entity.pdbx_description
1 polymer ?
#
loop_
_entity_poly.entity_id
_entity_poly.type
_entity_poly.pdbx_seq_one_letter_code
_entity_poly.pdbx_strand_id
1 'polypeptide(L)'
;MAINIKVHELLVMRDSDLLIRQAQGDWETRDIKLIPYRQCVEDLSKRFKSIKFRYIPRFHNELVDDLATLASMLPYSELEGEPWYRDIKQYLKIREYPKHANRDQKRTIRRLSNGFFSSGEILYKRTPDLNFLRCVDAKEAEMIMNEVHSGVCGSHMNGYVLAKKILRAGYHWLTMERDCFRFVRKCHQC
;
A
#
# COMPACT_ATOMS: atom_id res chain seq x y z
N MET A 1 -0.03 7.54 16.47
CA MET A 1 -1.06 8.42 15.88
C MET A 1 -2.03 8.97 16.93
N ALA A 2 -2.85 8.19 17.64
CA ALA A 2 -3.82 8.74 18.63
C ALA A 2 -3.18 9.35 19.91
N ILE A 3 -2.15 8.69 20.48
CA ILE A 3 -1.44 9.19 21.67
C ILE A 3 -0.73 10.52 21.37
N ASN A 4 -0.11 10.63 20.20
CA ASN A 4 0.66 11.82 19.80
C ASN A 4 -0.22 13.06 19.56
N ILE A 5 -1.51 12.86 19.27
CA ILE A 5 -2.50 13.93 19.11
C ILE A 5 -3.30 14.19 20.40
N LYS A 6 -2.83 13.67 21.55
CA LYS A 6 -3.42 13.89 22.89
C LYS A 6 -4.89 13.46 23.03
N VAL A 7 -5.31 12.41 22.32
CA VAL A 7 -6.64 11.80 22.52
C VAL A 7 -6.68 11.12 23.89
N HIS A 8 -7.69 11.44 24.69
CA HIS A 8 -7.89 10.86 26.02
C HIS A 8 -8.88 9.68 26.04
N GLU A 9 -9.83 9.68 25.11
CA GLU A 9 -10.86 8.64 24.98
C GLU A 9 -10.83 8.04 23.58
N LEU A 10 -10.74 6.72 23.48
CA LEU A 10 -10.60 6.01 22.21
C LEU A 10 -11.63 4.90 22.05
N LEU A 11 -12.38 4.94 20.95
CA LEU A 11 -13.22 3.82 20.51
C LEU A 11 -12.52 3.10 19.36
N VAL A 12 -12.14 1.84 19.59
CA VAL A 12 -11.51 0.98 18.60
C VAL A 12 -12.58 0.06 18.00
N MET A 13 -12.84 0.21 16.71
CA MET A 13 -13.72 -0.66 15.95
C MET A 13 -12.90 -1.64 15.09
N ARG A 14 -13.22 -2.93 15.14
CA ARG A 14 -12.54 -4.00 14.40
C ARG A 14 -13.55 -5.06 13.97
N ASP A 15 -13.23 -5.76 12.89
CA ASP A 15 -14.00 -6.88 12.33
C ASP A 15 -13.45 -8.26 12.68
N SER A 16 -12.39 -8.32 13.49
CA SER A 16 -11.87 -9.57 14.05
C SER A 16 -12.38 -9.76 15.47
N ASP A 17 -13.40 -10.61 15.63
CA ASP A 17 -13.97 -10.95 16.95
C ASP A 17 -12.90 -11.52 17.90
N LEU A 18 -11.99 -12.35 17.36
CA LEU A 18 -10.85 -12.88 18.12
C LEU A 18 -10.01 -11.77 18.74
N LEU A 19 -9.60 -10.78 17.95
CA LEU A 19 -8.75 -9.69 18.44
C LEU A 19 -9.50 -8.76 19.40
N ILE A 20 -10.80 -8.54 19.19
CA ILE A 20 -11.63 -7.78 20.13
C ILE A 20 -11.67 -8.47 21.49
N ARG A 21 -11.98 -9.77 21.53
CA ARG A 21 -12.04 -10.55 22.78
C ARG A 21 -10.69 -10.64 23.48
N GLN A 22 -9.60 -10.76 22.73
CA GLN A 22 -8.25 -10.74 23.29
C GLN A 22 -7.89 -9.37 23.87
N ALA A 23 -8.28 -8.27 23.22
CA ALA A 23 -8.02 -6.91 23.69
C ALA A 23 -8.90 -6.54 24.90
N GLN A 24 -10.09 -7.12 25.02
CA GLN A 24 -10.97 -6.98 26.19
C GLN A 24 -10.50 -7.81 27.39
N GLY A 25 -9.59 -8.77 27.19
CA GLY A 25 -9.13 -9.69 28.21
C GLY A 25 -10.00 -10.93 28.38
N ASP A 26 -11.10 -11.04 27.64
CA ASP A 26 -12.01 -12.20 27.68
C ASP A 26 -11.29 -13.50 27.29
N TRP A 27 -10.41 -13.41 26.28
CA TRP A 27 -9.75 -14.57 25.69
C TRP A 27 -8.23 -14.44 25.78
N GLU A 28 -7.53 -15.55 26.05
CA GLU A 28 -6.07 -15.64 26.06
C GLU A 28 -5.49 -16.04 24.69
N THR A 29 -4.24 -15.68 24.42
CA THR A 29 -3.47 -16.19 23.29
C THR A 29 -2.34 -17.09 23.77
N ARG A 30 -2.28 -18.32 23.25
CA ARG A 30 -1.20 -19.28 23.51
C ARG A 30 -0.13 -19.28 22.43
N ASP A 31 -0.34 -18.53 21.35
CA ASP A 31 0.64 -18.39 20.28
C ASP A 31 1.78 -17.49 20.77
N ILE A 32 2.98 -18.08 20.90
CA ILE A 32 4.21 -17.43 21.33
C ILE A 32 4.50 -16.17 20.51
N LYS A 33 4.12 -16.15 19.22
CA LYS A 33 4.33 -15.00 18.34
C LYS A 33 3.37 -13.85 18.62
N LEU A 34 2.18 -14.12 19.17
CA LEU A 34 1.14 -13.13 19.43
C LEU A 34 1.17 -12.58 20.86
N ILE A 35 1.78 -13.30 21.81
CA ILE A 35 1.95 -12.84 23.19
C ILE A 35 2.58 -11.43 23.29
N PRO A 36 3.67 -11.10 22.57
CA PRO A 36 4.27 -9.77 22.63
C PRO A 36 3.32 -8.65 22.15
N TYR A 37 2.52 -8.93 21.13
CA TYR A 37 1.56 -7.96 20.59
C TYR A 37 0.42 -7.69 21.56
N ARG A 38 -0.08 -8.74 22.23
CA ARG A 38 -1.10 -8.60 23.28
C ARG A 38 -0.58 -7.70 24.42
N GLN A 39 0.61 -7.99 24.93
CA GLN A 39 1.23 -7.18 25.99
C GLN A 39 1.37 -5.71 25.56
N CYS A 40 1.79 -5.48 24.31
CA CYS A 40 1.86 -4.13 23.76
C CYS A 40 0.50 -3.42 23.72
N VAL A 41 -0.57 -4.11 23.32
CA VAL A 41 -1.94 -3.55 23.31
C VAL A 41 -2.41 -3.22 24.73
N GLU A 42 -2.14 -4.09 25.71
CA GLU A 42 -2.45 -3.85 27.12
C GLU A 42 -1.72 -2.60 27.65
N ASP A 43 -0.42 -2.47 27.39
CA ASP A 43 0.39 -1.33 27.84
C ASP A 43 0.01 -0.02 27.14
N LEU A 44 -0.37 -0.07 25.87
CA LEU A 44 -0.90 1.10 25.15
C LEU A 44 -2.27 1.50 25.68
N SER A 45 -3.11 0.53 26.06
CA SER A 45 -4.45 0.79 26.59
C SER A 45 -4.40 1.57 27.91
N LYS A 46 -3.41 1.30 28.77
CA LYS A 46 -3.18 2.03 30.03
C LYS A 46 -2.86 3.53 29.83
N ARG A 47 -2.49 3.96 28.62
CA ARG A 47 -2.15 5.36 28.32
C ARG A 47 -3.38 6.23 28.03
N PHE A 48 -4.55 5.64 27.85
CA PHE A 48 -5.80 6.36 27.62
C PHE A 48 -6.62 6.44 28.92
N LYS A 49 -7.38 7.53 29.09
CA LYS A 49 -8.33 7.64 30.23
C LYS A 49 -9.49 6.66 30.07
N SER A 50 -9.94 6.47 28.83
CA SER A 50 -10.95 5.48 28.48
C SER A 50 -10.64 4.89 27.11
N ILE A 51 -10.73 3.56 27.00
CA ILE A 51 -10.64 2.85 25.73
C ILE A 51 -11.75 1.81 25.67
N LYS A 52 -12.45 1.73 24.54
CA LYS A 52 -13.50 0.74 24.29
C LYS A 52 -13.20 0.01 22.99
N PHE A 53 -13.36 -1.31 23.03
CA PHE A 53 -13.24 -2.17 21.86
C PHE A 53 -14.64 -2.61 21.43
N ARG A 54 -14.97 -2.46 20.14
CA ARG A 54 -16.23 -2.92 19.56
C ARG A 54 -16.00 -3.72 18.30
N TYR A 55 -16.65 -4.88 18.25
CA TYR A 55 -16.77 -5.63 17.01
C TYR A 55 -17.73 -4.90 16.05
N ILE A 56 -17.34 -4.84 14.78
CA ILE A 56 -18.19 -4.42 13.67
C ILE A 56 -18.15 -5.47 12.56
N PRO A 57 -19.28 -5.80 11.92
CA PRO A 57 -19.27 -6.60 10.71
C PRO A 57 -18.32 -6.03 9.65
N ARG A 58 -17.69 -6.91 8.87
CA ARG A 58 -16.69 -6.53 7.85
C ARG A 58 -17.19 -5.47 6.86
N PHE A 59 -18.46 -5.49 6.50
CA PHE A 59 -19.04 -4.50 5.59
C PHE A 59 -19.02 -3.06 6.15
N HIS A 60 -18.90 -2.90 7.47
CA HIS A 60 -18.73 -1.60 8.12
C HIS A 60 -17.25 -1.19 8.27
N ASN A 61 -16.30 -2.08 7.94
CA ASN A 61 -14.86 -1.86 8.04
C ASN A 61 -14.17 -1.74 6.68
N GLU A 62 -14.95 -1.58 5.59
CA GLU A 62 -14.49 -1.58 4.20
C GLU A 62 -13.31 -0.62 3.97
N LEU A 63 -13.38 0.61 4.50
CA LEU A 63 -12.30 1.60 4.37
C LEU A 63 -10.98 1.12 4.99
N VAL A 64 -11.01 0.43 6.13
CA VAL A 64 -9.79 -0.06 6.80
C VAL A 64 -9.21 -1.25 6.04
N ASP A 65 -10.07 -2.10 5.50
CA ASP A 65 -9.67 -3.22 4.64
C ASP A 65 -9.03 -2.75 3.33
N ASP A 66 -9.59 -1.72 2.70
CA ASP A 66 -9.00 -1.08 1.52
C ASP A 66 -7.64 -0.48 1.86
N LEU A 67 -7.53 0.22 3.00
CA LEU A 67 -6.27 0.78 3.46
C LEU A 67 -5.22 -0.31 3.75
N ALA A 68 -5.60 -1.41 4.40
CA ALA A 68 -4.70 -2.53 4.68
C ALA A 68 -4.27 -3.22 3.37
N THR A 69 -5.19 -3.36 2.42
CA THR A 69 -4.94 -3.89 1.10
C THR A 69 -3.95 -3.00 0.34
N LEU A 70 -4.18 -1.68 0.31
CA LEU A 70 -3.27 -0.71 -0.27
C LEU A 70 -1.90 -0.73 0.43
N ALA A 71 -1.85 -0.81 1.75
CA ALA A 71 -0.60 -0.90 2.52
C ALA A 71 0.16 -2.20 2.23
N SER A 72 -0.53 -3.32 2.05
CA SER A 72 0.10 -4.58 1.64
C SER A 72 0.60 -4.55 0.19
N MET A 73 0.05 -3.66 -0.63
CA MET A 73 0.54 -3.35 -1.97
C MET A 73 1.72 -2.37 -1.95
N LEU A 74 1.94 -1.62 -0.84
CA LEU A 74 3.14 -0.83 -0.66
C LEU A 74 4.32 -1.78 -0.42
N PRO A 75 5.37 -1.75 -1.26
CA PRO A 75 6.51 -2.60 -1.05
C PRO A 75 7.26 -2.22 0.23
N TYR A 76 7.74 -3.23 0.96
CA TYR A 76 8.87 -3.08 1.89
C TYR A 76 10.19 -2.68 1.18
N SER A 77 10.18 -2.57 -0.16
CA SER A 77 11.37 -2.45 -1.02
C SER A 77 11.94 -1.03 -1.15
N GLU A 78 11.31 0.00 -0.57
CA GLU A 78 11.92 1.34 -0.53
C GLU A 78 13.22 1.37 0.30
N LEU A 79 13.49 0.35 1.13
CA LEU A 79 14.73 0.24 1.91
C LEU A 79 15.94 -0.31 1.13
N GLU A 80 15.74 -0.97 -0.01
CA GLU A 80 16.83 -1.59 -0.81
C GLU A 80 16.98 -0.97 -2.22
N GLY A 81 16.19 0.04 -2.58
CA GLY A 81 16.25 0.65 -3.92
C GLY A 81 15.75 -0.25 -5.05
N GLU A 82 15.16 -1.40 -4.71
CA GLU A 82 14.60 -2.34 -5.68
C GLU A 82 13.17 -1.92 -6.09
N PRO A 83 12.81 -2.06 -7.38
CA PRO A 83 11.52 -1.63 -7.88
C PRO A 83 10.38 -2.43 -7.25
N TRP A 84 9.24 -1.76 -7.04
CA TRP A 84 8.04 -2.33 -6.41
C TRP A 84 7.54 -3.63 -7.08
N TYR A 85 7.83 -3.79 -8.37
CA TYR A 85 7.39 -4.92 -9.18
C TYR A 85 8.42 -6.05 -9.28
N ARG A 86 9.54 -6.00 -8.54
CA ARG A 86 10.64 -7.00 -8.61
C ARG A 86 10.11 -8.43 -8.52
N ASP A 87 9.33 -8.73 -7.48
CA ASP A 87 8.81 -10.07 -7.22
C ASP A 87 7.87 -10.55 -8.33
N ILE A 88 7.06 -9.65 -8.89
CA ILE A 88 6.15 -9.94 -10.01
C ILE A 88 6.97 -10.23 -11.27
N LYS A 89 7.98 -9.39 -11.57
CA LYS A 89 8.86 -9.55 -12.74
C LYS A 89 9.64 -10.86 -12.66
N GLN A 90 10.22 -11.19 -11.49
CA GLN A 90 10.95 -12.44 -11.28
C GLN A 90 10.02 -13.65 -11.42
N TYR A 91 8.83 -13.61 -10.80
CA TYR A 91 7.86 -14.69 -10.90
C TYR A 91 7.42 -14.93 -12.36
N LEU A 92 7.23 -13.88 -13.15
CA LEU A 92 6.87 -14.01 -14.57
C LEU A 92 8.02 -14.57 -15.42
N LYS A 93 9.28 -14.24 -15.11
CA LYS A 93 10.45 -14.73 -15.85
C LYS A 93 10.80 -16.18 -15.55
N ILE A 94 10.94 -16.54 -14.27
CA ILE A 94 11.52 -17.84 -13.85
C ILE A 94 10.57 -18.71 -13.02
N ARG A 95 9.34 -18.25 -12.76
CA ARG A 95 8.31 -18.97 -11.95
C ARG A 95 8.71 -19.25 -10.51
N GLU A 96 9.68 -18.51 -9.99
CA GLU A 96 10.11 -18.58 -8.59
C GLU A 96 9.51 -17.49 -7.73
N TYR A 97 9.42 -17.76 -6.43
CA TYR A 97 8.99 -16.79 -5.43
C TYR A 97 10.20 -16.34 -4.60
N PRO A 98 10.12 -15.18 -3.92
CA PRO A 98 11.15 -14.78 -2.96
C PRO A 98 11.42 -15.87 -1.93
N LYS A 99 12.70 -16.08 -1.56
CA LYS A 99 13.16 -17.19 -0.71
C LYS A 99 12.37 -17.31 0.61
N HIS A 100 11.98 -16.18 1.19
CA HIS A 100 11.27 -16.11 2.47
C HIS A 100 9.77 -15.80 2.33
N ALA A 101 9.19 -15.91 1.12
CA ALA A 101 7.78 -15.63 0.90
C ALA A 101 6.88 -16.67 1.58
N ASN A 102 5.97 -16.21 2.43
CA ASN A 102 4.94 -17.03 3.06
C ASN A 102 3.84 -17.44 2.05
N ARG A 103 2.92 -18.32 2.47
CA ARG A 103 1.86 -18.86 1.59
C ARG A 103 0.98 -17.76 0.98
N ASP A 104 0.65 -16.73 1.75
CA ASP A 104 -0.24 -15.65 1.32
C ASP A 104 0.48 -14.66 0.39
N GLN A 105 1.76 -14.38 0.62
CA GLN A 105 2.61 -13.62 -0.29
C GLN A 105 2.72 -14.34 -1.64
N LYS A 106 3.01 -15.65 -1.64
CA LYS A 106 3.05 -16.47 -2.88
C LYS A 106 1.70 -16.49 -3.61
N ARG A 107 0.58 -16.50 -2.88
CA ARG A 107 -0.77 -16.40 -3.47
C ARG A 107 -1.00 -15.03 -4.07
N THR A 108 -0.56 -13.97 -3.41
CA THR A 108 -0.71 -12.57 -3.86
C THR A 108 0.12 -12.32 -5.12
N ILE A 109 1.40 -12.72 -5.14
CA ILE A 109 2.27 -12.62 -6.33
C ILE A 109 1.61 -13.32 -7.52
N ARG A 110 1.10 -14.55 -7.34
CA ARG A 110 0.37 -15.28 -8.38
C ARG A 110 -0.83 -14.51 -8.93
N ARG A 111 -1.69 -14.02 -8.04
CA ARG A 111 -2.90 -13.28 -8.41
C ARG A 111 -2.57 -11.99 -9.16
N LEU A 112 -1.63 -11.20 -8.62
CA LEU A 112 -1.22 -9.94 -9.24
C LEU A 112 -0.59 -10.17 -10.61
N SER A 113 0.26 -11.19 -10.75
CA SER A 113 0.97 -11.49 -12.00
C SER A 113 0.05 -11.70 -13.21
N ASN A 114 -1.22 -12.09 -13.01
CA ASN A 114 -2.21 -12.18 -14.09
C ASN A 114 -2.49 -10.82 -14.75
N GLY A 115 -2.36 -9.73 -13.99
CA GLY A 115 -2.49 -8.37 -14.51
C GLY A 115 -1.24 -7.85 -15.22
N PHE A 116 -0.15 -8.62 -15.29
CA PHE A 116 1.11 -8.17 -15.84
C PHE A 116 1.66 -9.09 -16.94
N PHE A 117 2.50 -8.49 -17.78
CA PHE A 117 3.20 -9.15 -18.88
C PHE A 117 4.65 -8.68 -18.90
N SER A 118 5.60 -9.59 -19.08
CA SER A 118 7.03 -9.27 -19.20
C SER A 118 7.47 -9.42 -20.65
N SER A 119 8.10 -8.39 -21.20
CA SER A 119 8.76 -8.42 -22.52
C SER A 119 10.21 -7.99 -22.36
N GLY A 120 11.13 -8.95 -22.46
CA GLY A 120 12.55 -8.74 -22.15
C GLY A 120 12.73 -8.24 -20.71
N GLU A 121 13.36 -7.06 -20.57
CA GLU A 121 13.57 -6.41 -19.28
C GLU A 121 12.41 -5.51 -18.81
N ILE A 122 11.40 -5.31 -19.65
CA ILE A 122 10.33 -4.37 -19.37
C ILE A 122 9.10 -5.14 -18.86
N LEU A 123 8.54 -4.66 -17.75
CA LEU A 123 7.27 -5.15 -17.22
C LEU A 123 6.14 -4.21 -17.64
N TYR A 124 5.03 -4.79 -18.08
CA TYR A 124 3.83 -4.09 -18.49
C TYR A 124 2.64 -4.50 -17.64
N LYS A 125 1.81 -3.53 -17.25
CA LYS A 125 0.49 -3.74 -16.69
C LYS A 125 -0.55 -3.82 -17.81
N ARG A 126 -1.40 -4.85 -17.78
CA ARG A 126 -2.57 -4.99 -18.64
C ARG A 126 -3.67 -4.05 -18.16
N THR A 127 -4.27 -3.34 -19.11
CA THR A 127 -5.50 -2.57 -18.88
C THR A 127 -6.71 -3.34 -19.39
N PRO A 128 -7.92 -3.04 -18.90
CA PRO A 128 -9.15 -3.64 -19.42
C PRO A 128 -9.33 -3.45 -20.93
N ASP A 129 -8.86 -2.32 -21.46
CA ASP A 129 -8.96 -1.93 -22.88
C ASP A 129 -7.89 -2.59 -23.76
N LEU A 130 -7.29 -3.71 -23.31
CA LEU A 130 -6.22 -4.45 -23.98
C LEU A 130 -4.91 -3.66 -24.23
N ASN A 131 -4.79 -2.44 -23.69
CA ASN A 131 -3.55 -1.67 -23.73
C ASN A 131 -2.55 -2.12 -22.66
N PHE A 132 -1.28 -1.79 -22.88
CA PHE A 132 -0.17 -2.08 -21.98
C PHE A 132 0.45 -0.78 -21.44
N LEU A 133 0.62 -0.71 -20.12
CA LEU A 133 1.32 0.40 -19.46
C LEU A 133 2.67 -0.09 -18.94
N ARG A 134 3.77 0.57 -19.32
CA ARG A 134 5.10 0.27 -18.81
C ARG A 134 5.16 0.56 -17.31
N CYS A 135 5.52 -0.46 -16.54
CA CYS A 135 5.81 -0.29 -15.13
C CYS A 135 7.13 0.49 -14.97
N VAL A 136 7.10 1.49 -14.10
CA VAL A 136 8.25 2.35 -13.79
C VAL A 136 8.59 2.25 -12.32
N ASP A 137 9.88 2.42 -12.01
CA ASP A 137 10.36 2.50 -10.64
C ASP A 137 10.18 3.91 -10.05
N ALA A 138 10.55 4.09 -8.78
CA ALA A 138 10.37 5.36 -8.09
C ALA A 138 11.21 6.50 -8.69
N LYS A 139 12.44 6.21 -9.15
CA LYS A 139 13.34 7.20 -9.74
C LYS A 139 12.83 7.63 -11.11
N GLU A 140 12.41 6.67 -11.93
CA GLU A 140 11.76 6.94 -13.22
C GLU A 140 10.46 7.73 -13.05
N ALA A 141 9.63 7.36 -12.08
CA ALA A 141 8.39 8.07 -11.78
C ALA A 141 8.65 9.56 -11.44
N GLU A 142 9.66 9.85 -10.64
CA GLU A 142 10.05 11.22 -10.30
C GLU A 142 10.50 12.02 -11.53
N MET A 143 11.31 11.42 -12.41
CA MET A 143 11.73 12.05 -13.67
C MET A 143 10.53 12.35 -14.58
N ILE A 144 9.65 11.36 -14.75
CA ILE A 144 8.44 11.50 -15.58
C ILE A 144 7.51 12.59 -15.03
N MET A 145 7.29 12.63 -13.71
CA MET A 145 6.48 13.69 -13.09
C MET A 145 7.09 15.07 -13.32
N ASN A 146 8.41 15.22 -13.12
CA ASN A 146 9.10 16.48 -13.38
C ASN A 146 8.97 16.92 -14.85
N GLU A 147 9.20 16.02 -15.79
CA GLU A 147 9.13 16.33 -17.22
C GLU A 147 7.71 16.72 -17.66
N VAL A 148 6.69 15.96 -17.26
CA VAL A 148 5.31 16.22 -17.68
C VAL A 148 4.71 17.44 -16.98
N HIS A 149 5.09 17.72 -15.73
CA HIS A 149 4.56 18.84 -14.96
C HIS A 149 5.32 20.15 -15.20
N SER A 150 6.67 20.10 -15.17
CA SER A 150 7.57 21.26 -15.16
C SER A 150 8.49 21.35 -16.39
N GLY A 151 8.38 20.43 -17.35
CA GLY A 151 9.21 20.45 -18.57
C GLY A 151 8.92 21.65 -19.46
N VAL A 152 9.56 21.69 -20.64
CA VAL A 152 9.46 22.81 -21.60
C VAL A 152 8.00 23.11 -22.00
N CYS A 153 7.14 22.09 -22.00
CA CYS A 153 5.70 22.21 -22.24
C CYS A 153 4.85 21.90 -20.99
N GLY A 154 5.44 22.04 -19.80
CA GLY A 154 4.81 21.77 -18.51
C GLY A 154 3.65 22.71 -18.26
N SER A 155 2.46 22.16 -18.01
CA SER A 155 1.24 22.97 -17.85
C SER A 155 0.85 23.23 -16.39
N HIS A 156 1.77 23.02 -15.43
CA HIS A 156 1.56 23.21 -13.99
C HIS A 156 0.20 22.69 -13.49
N MET A 157 -0.18 21.52 -14.01
CA MET A 157 -1.52 20.97 -13.81
C MET A 157 -1.67 20.34 -12.43
N ASN A 158 -2.91 20.23 -11.95
CA ASN A 158 -3.21 19.51 -10.72
C ASN A 158 -2.79 18.02 -10.80
N GLY A 159 -2.62 17.40 -9.63
CA GLY A 159 -2.12 16.03 -9.53
C GLY A 159 -2.97 14.98 -10.27
N TYR A 160 -4.29 15.18 -10.33
CA TYR A 160 -5.19 14.28 -11.07
C TYR A 160 -4.95 14.33 -12.58
N VAL A 161 -4.88 15.53 -13.15
CA VAL A 161 -4.63 15.72 -14.59
C VAL A 161 -3.23 15.22 -14.96
N LEU A 162 -2.23 15.43 -14.09
CA LEU A 162 -0.89 14.92 -14.24
C LEU A 162 -0.88 13.39 -14.35
N ALA A 163 -1.51 12.70 -13.39
CA ALA A 163 -1.62 11.24 -13.40
C ALA A 163 -2.29 10.72 -14.68
N LYS A 164 -3.39 11.35 -15.12
CA LYS A 164 -4.07 10.97 -16.37
C LYS A 164 -3.20 11.18 -17.61
N LYS A 165 -2.41 12.26 -17.69
CA LYS A 165 -1.46 12.46 -18.79
C LYS A 165 -0.39 11.38 -18.81
N ILE A 166 0.17 11.03 -17.65
CA ILE A 166 1.22 10.00 -17.54
C ILE A 166 0.67 8.61 -17.92
N LEU A 167 -0.55 8.27 -17.50
CA LEU A 167 -1.23 7.04 -17.93
C LEU A 167 -1.43 7.01 -19.45
N ARG A 168 -1.84 8.13 -20.06
CA ARG A 168 -2.00 8.25 -21.51
C ARG A 168 -0.68 8.15 -22.27
N ALA A 169 0.42 8.59 -21.65
CA ALA A 169 1.77 8.40 -22.16
C ALA A 169 2.28 6.94 -22.01
N GLY A 170 1.50 6.06 -21.39
CA GLY A 170 1.78 4.64 -21.33
C GLY A 170 2.60 4.19 -20.12
N TYR A 171 2.71 4.98 -19.05
CA TYR A 171 3.46 4.60 -17.84
C TYR A 171 2.55 4.21 -16.68
N HIS A 172 3.06 3.42 -15.73
CA HIS A 172 2.34 3.00 -14.53
C HIS A 172 3.25 2.72 -13.33
N TRP A 173 2.81 3.11 -12.13
CA TRP A 173 3.29 2.58 -10.86
C TRP A 173 2.14 2.57 -9.84
N LEU A 174 2.28 1.78 -8.77
CA LEU A 174 1.16 1.49 -7.86
C LEU A 174 0.58 2.73 -7.17
N THR A 175 1.43 3.69 -6.82
CA THR A 175 1.07 4.88 -6.03
C THR A 175 0.93 6.14 -6.86
N MET A 176 0.84 6.01 -8.19
CA MET A 176 0.88 7.11 -9.15
C MET A 176 0.01 8.31 -8.82
N GLU A 177 -1.28 8.11 -8.58
CA GLU A 177 -2.18 9.24 -8.32
C GLU A 177 -1.73 10.00 -7.07
N ARG A 178 -1.48 9.27 -5.97
CA ARG A 178 -1.01 9.84 -4.70
C ARG A 178 0.30 10.60 -4.86
N ASP A 179 1.23 10.03 -5.62
CA ASP A 179 2.55 10.62 -5.81
C ASP A 179 2.46 11.88 -6.66
N CYS A 180 1.64 11.88 -7.72
CA CYS A 180 1.33 13.07 -8.51
C CYS A 180 0.71 14.18 -7.66
N PHE A 181 -0.25 13.85 -6.79
CA PHE A 181 -0.83 14.83 -5.86
C PHE A 181 0.20 15.43 -4.90
N ARG A 182 1.05 14.58 -4.31
CA ARG A 182 2.12 15.04 -3.40
C ARG A 182 3.17 15.87 -4.13
N PHE A 183 3.51 15.50 -5.35
CA PHE A 183 4.47 16.20 -6.19
C PHE A 183 3.98 17.61 -6.50
N VAL A 184 2.75 17.76 -7.02
CA VAL A 184 2.18 19.08 -7.36
C VAL A 184 2.04 19.98 -6.13
N ARG A 185 1.67 19.43 -4.96
CA ARG A 185 1.59 20.20 -3.71
C ARG A 185 2.92 20.81 -3.25
N LYS A 186 4.05 20.32 -3.75
CA LYS A 186 5.39 20.86 -3.45
C LYS A 186 5.83 21.89 -4.50
N CYS A 187 5.11 22.04 -5.60
CA CYS A 187 5.45 22.99 -6.65
C CYS A 187 5.11 24.40 -6.19
N HIS A 188 6.08 25.31 -6.20
CA HIS A 188 5.86 26.70 -5.78
C HIS A 188 5.04 27.52 -6.78
N GLN A 189 4.94 27.05 -8.04
CA GLN A 189 4.20 27.74 -9.10
C GLN A 189 2.73 27.33 -9.20
N CYS A 190 2.29 26.33 -8.40
CA CYS A 190 0.92 25.80 -8.36
C CYS A 190 0.24 26.18 -7.05
#